data_AF-A0A1F9M970-F1
#
_entry.id   AF-A0A1F9M970-F1
#
_cell.length_a   1.000
_cell.length_b   1.000
_cell.length_c   1.000
_cell.angle_alpha   90.00
_cell.angle_beta   90.00
_cell.angle_gamma   90.00
#
_symmetry.space_group_name_H-M   'P 1'
#
loop_
_entity.id
_entity.type
_entity.pdbx_description
1 polymer ?
#
loop_
_entity_poly.entity_id
_entity_poly.type
_entity_poly.pdbx_seq_one_letter_code
_entity_poly.pdbx_strand_id
1 'polypeptide(L)' 'MAIKHTIRNPKDGTRIITLTARRAIIEYCKECMGFNNHEVRKCTSRLCAMFPFRTHDPAEDTV' A
#
# COMPACT_ATOMS: atom_id res chain seq x y z
N MET A 1 -11.06 -11.56 -5.46
CA MET A 1 -11.21 -12.38 -4.23
C MET A 1 -10.41 -11.76 -3.12
N ALA A 2 -10.88 -11.82 -1.87
CA ALA A 2 -10.19 -11.27 -0.70
C ALA A 2 -9.70 -12.41 0.19
N ILE A 3 -8.46 -12.32 0.67
CA ILE A 3 -7.77 -13.37 1.44
C ILE A 3 -7.39 -12.77 2.80
N LYS A 4 -7.25 -13.61 3.83
CA LYS A 4 -6.76 -13.17 5.14
C LYS A 4 -5.27 -12.83 5.04
N HIS A 5 -4.91 -11.61 5.41
CA HIS A 5 -3.54 -11.10 5.46
C HIS A 5 -3.19 -10.67 6.87
N THR A 6 -1.97 -10.96 7.30
CA THR A 6 -1.38 -10.40 8.51
C THR A 6 -0.62 -9.14 8.13
N ILE A 7 -1.02 -7.99 8.66
CA ILE A 7 -0.38 -6.70 8.40
C ILE A 7 0.16 -6.10 9.70
N ARG A 8 1.18 -5.24 9.60
CA ARG A 8 1.66 -4.46 10.74
C ARG A 8 0.92 -3.13 10.84
N ASN A 9 0.73 -2.64 12.05
CA ASN A 9 0.17 -1.34 12.38
C ASN A 9 1.16 -0.64 13.34
N PRO A 10 1.53 0.63 13.14
CA PRO A 10 2.51 1.31 13.98
C PRO A 10 2.08 1.44 15.44
N LYS A 11 0.77 1.40 15.70
CA LYS A 11 0.21 1.54 17.06
C LYS A 11 -0.05 0.20 17.75
N ASP A 12 -0.64 -0.76 17.03
CA ASP A 12 -1.19 -2.00 17.62
C ASP A 12 -0.39 -3.27 17.26
N GLY A 13 0.79 -3.13 16.67
CA GLY A 13 1.65 -4.27 16.34
C GLY A 13 1.19 -5.02 15.10
N THR A 14 0.68 -6.25 15.23
CA THR A 14 0.23 -7.07 14.09
C THR A 14 -1.25 -7.41 14.20
N ARG A 15 -1.98 -7.32 13.08
CA ARG A 15 -3.40 -7.69 13.01
C ARG A 15 -3.71 -8.48 11.74
N ILE A 16 -4.69 -9.37 11.84
CA ILE A 16 -5.17 -10.18 10.71
C ILE A 16 -6.41 -9.50 10.14
N ILE A 17 -6.34 -9.11 8.86
CA ILE A 17 -7.46 -8.50 8.14
C ILE A 17 -7.67 -9.14 6.77
N THR A 18 -8.91 -9.19 6.32
CA THR A 18 -9.23 -9.71 4.99
C THR A 18 -9.05 -8.61 3.95
N LEU A 19 -8.09 -8.76 3.05
CA LEU A 19 -7.76 -7.78 2.01
C LEU A 19 -7.85 -8.38 0.61
N THR A 20 -8.14 -7.52 -0.36
CA THR A 20 -7.90 -7.83 -1.78
C THR A 20 -6.42 -7.65 -2.10
N ALA A 21 -5.93 -8.29 -3.16
CA ALA A 21 -4.53 -8.18 -3.58
C ALA A 21 -4.06 -6.72 -3.72
N ARG A 22 -4.89 -5.86 -4.34
CA ARG A 22 -4.61 -4.42 -4.46
C ARG A 22 -4.43 -3.75 -3.10
N ARG A 23 -5.33 -4.02 -2.14
CA ARG A 23 -5.24 -3.44 -0.79
C ARG A 23 -4.03 -3.99 -0.02
N ALA A 24 -3.72 -5.27 -0.16
CA ALA A 24 -2.55 -5.88 0.46
C ALA A 24 -1.25 -5.24 -0.02
N ILE A 25 -1.13 -4.97 -1.33
CA ILE A 25 0.02 -4.26 -1.90
C ILE A 25 0.11 -2.83 -1.32
N ILE A 26 -1.01 -2.12 -1.20
CA ILE A 26 -1.04 -0.78 -0.61
C ILE A 26 -0.61 -0.81 0.87
N GLU A 27 -1.08 -1.76 1.67
CA GLU A 27 -0.67 -1.88 3.08
C GLU A 27 0.82 -2.19 3.20
N TYR A 28 1.34 -3.11 2.40
CA TYR A 28 2.79 -3.37 2.34
C TYR A 28 3.59 -2.12 1.98
N CYS A 29 3.07 -1.34 1.04
CA CYS A 29 3.67 -0.10 0.60
C CYS A 29 3.69 0.97 1.69
N LYS A 30 2.63 1.03 2.52
CA LYS A 30 2.61 1.87 3.71
C LYS A 30 3.68 1.41 4.69
N GLU A 31 3.77 0.11 4.99
CA GLU A 31 4.82 -0.43 5.87
C GLU A 31 6.22 -0.04 5.38
N CYS A 32 6.50 -0.18 4.08
CA CYS A 32 7.78 0.17 3.47
C CYS A 32 8.11 1.68 3.59
N MET A 33 7.12 2.57 3.50
CA MET A 33 7.29 4.03 3.58
C MET A 33 7.04 4.57 5.00
N GLY A 34 7.15 3.74 6.04
CA GLY A 34 6.98 4.18 7.44
C GLY A 34 5.55 4.58 7.80
N PHE A 35 4.57 3.89 7.24
CA PHE A 35 3.12 4.12 7.41
C PHE A 35 2.62 5.48 6.90
N ASN A 36 3.39 6.16 6.05
CA ASN A 36 3.00 7.44 5.46
C ASN A 36 2.33 7.26 4.09
N ASN A 37 1.01 7.46 4.04
CA ASN A 37 0.21 7.31 2.81
C ASN A 37 0.59 8.31 1.70
N HIS A 38 1.06 9.51 2.05
CA HIS A 38 1.43 10.52 1.07
C HIS A 38 2.73 10.14 0.36
N GLU A 39 3.68 9.59 1.11
CA GLU A 39 4.96 9.12 0.59
C GLU A 39 4.81 7.88 -0.30
N VAL A 40 3.83 7.03 0.00
CA VAL A 40 3.43 5.94 -0.90
C VAL A 40 3.08 6.50 -2.29
N ARG A 41 2.25 7.54 -2.41
CA ARG A 41 1.90 8.11 -3.73
C ARG A 41 3.11 8.69 -4.48
N LYS A 42 4.11 9.18 -3.77
CA LYS A 42 5.30 9.83 -4.33
C LYS A 42 6.46 8.88 -4.63
N CYS A 43 6.36 7.61 -4.23
CA CYS A 43 7.43 6.65 -4.47
C CYS A 43 7.69 6.47 -5.97
N THR A 44 8.93 6.63 -6.39
CA THR A 44 9.39 6.52 -7.78
C THR A 44 10.21 5.26 -8.04
N SER A 45 10.15 4.27 -7.15
CA SER A 45 10.94 3.03 -7.24
C SER A 45 10.45 2.12 -8.38
N ARG A 46 10.85 2.44 -9.62
CA ARG A 46 10.47 1.70 -10.84
C ARG A 46 10.98 0.25 -10.87
N LEU A 47 12.01 -0.05 -10.08
CA LEU A 47 12.59 -1.40 -9.96
C LEU A 47 11.84 -2.27 -8.93
N CYS A 48 10.88 -1.70 -8.20
CA CYS A 48 10.08 -2.46 -7.25
C CYS A 48 9.07 -3.34 -8.00
N ALA A 49 9.06 -4.65 -7.72
CA ALA A 49 8.13 -5.60 -8.31
C ALA A 49 6.64 -5.23 -8.07
N MET A 50 6.34 -4.49 -7.00
CA MET A 50 5.00 -4.01 -6.68
C MET A 50 4.63 -2.67 -7.32
N PHE A 51 5.61 -1.93 -7.88
CA PHE A 51 5.39 -0.64 -8.53
C PHE A 51 4.29 -0.65 -9.59
N PRO A 52 4.25 -1.61 -10.54
CA PRO A 52 3.19 -1.64 -11.57
C PRO A 52 1.80 -1.96 -11.01
N PHE A 53 1.72 -2.58 -9.83
CA PHE A 53 0.47 -2.98 -9.21
C PHE A 53 -0.07 -1.95 -8.20
N ARG A 54 0.71 -0.90 -7.92
CA ARG A 54 0.20 0.32 -7.28
C ARG A 54 -0.69 1.08 -8.26
N THR A 55 -1.90 0.58 -8.44
CA THR A 55 -2.99 1.40 -8.99
C THR A 55 -3.33 2.44 -7.93
N HIS A 56 -2.70 3.60 -7.99
CA HIS A 56 -3.31 4.80 -7.44
C HIS A 56 -4.42 5.21 -8.41
N ASP A 57 -5.64 5.43 -7.91
CA ASP A 57 -6.57 6.28 -8.64
C ASP A 57 -5.82 7.59 -8.91
N PRO A 58 -5.77 8.10 -10.16
CA PRO A 58 -5.18 9.40 -10.41
C PRO A 58 -5.90 10.38 -9.48
N ALA A 59 -5.13 11.06 -8.63
CA ALA A 59 -5.64 12.28 -8.04
C ALA A 59 -5.89 13.20 -9.24
N GLU A 60 -7.16 13.43 -9.53
CA GLU A 60 -7.64 14.49 -10.40
C GLU A 60 -7.15 15.82 -9.79
N ASP A 61 -5.94 16.20 -10.17
CA ASP A 61 -5.38 17.53 -9.97
C ASP A 61 -4.56 17.82 -11.23
N THR A 62 -5.26 18.09 -12.32
CA THR A 62 -4.65 18.68 -13.53
C THR A 62 -5.68 19.59 -14.20
N VAL A 63 -5.75 20.82 -13.70
CA VAL A 63 -5.69 22.14 -14.38
C VAL A 63 -6.45 23.16 -13.54
#